data_AF-M2A853-F1
#
_entry.id   AF-M2A853-F1
#
_cell.length_a   1.000
_cell.length_b   1.000
_cell.length_c   1.000
_cell.angle_alpha   90.00
_cell.angle_beta   90.00
_cell.angle_gamma   90.00
#
_symmetry.space_group_name_H-M   'P 1'
#
loop_
_entity.id
_entity.type
_entity.pdbx_description
1 polymer ?
#
loop_
_entity_poly.entity_id
_entity_poly.type
_entity_poly.pdbx_seq_one_letter_code
_entity_poly.pdbx_strand_id
1 'polypeptide(L)'
;MHLEPISNETIQAGSARPAARHKGFTLVELLVVIAIIGVLVGLLLPAAQAARSMQQSTVPNGPIINGRLSPNSNIPDLVRGSSKITAARSNHTGLFKVALADGSVQAVTDSIDLQIWHASWTRKGREVETISQNC
;
A
#
# COMPACT_ATOMS: atom_id res chain seq x y z
N MET A 1 60.71 62.42 32.30
CA MET A 1 60.33 62.00 30.94
C MET A 1 59.27 60.93 31.10
N HIS A 2 58.04 61.34 30.78
CA HIS A 2 56.79 60.63 31.00
C HIS A 2 56.31 60.21 29.61
N LEU A 3 56.22 58.91 29.33
CA LEU A 3 55.63 58.38 28.11
C LEU A 3 54.74 57.20 28.49
N GLU A 4 53.45 57.38 28.22
CA GLU A 4 52.33 56.46 28.41
C GLU A 4 52.45 55.19 27.54
N PRO A 5 51.82 54.07 27.96
CA PRO A 5 51.71 52.88 27.12
C PRO A 5 50.70 53.08 25.98
N ILE A 6 51.04 52.59 24.79
CA ILE A 6 50.16 52.56 23.62
C ILE A 6 49.02 51.57 23.90
N SER A 7 47.81 52.09 24.13
CA SER A 7 46.56 51.33 24.12
C SER A 7 45.69 51.78 22.95
N ASN A 8 45.70 51.04 21.85
CA ASN A 8 44.52 50.83 20.98
C ASN A 8 44.91 49.93 19.81
N GLU A 9 44.21 48.84 19.59
CA GLU A 9 43.05 48.87 18.68
C GLU A 9 42.11 47.72 19.05
N THR A 10 40.87 48.12 19.26
CA THR A 10 39.75 47.26 19.62
C THR A 10 39.37 46.45 18.39
N ILE A 11 39.61 45.14 18.39
CA ILE A 11 39.03 44.23 17.39
C ILE A 11 37.53 44.12 17.66
N GLN A 12 36.73 45.01 17.08
CA GLN A 12 35.29 44.82 16.88
C GLN A 12 35.02 44.41 15.44
N ALA A 13 34.89 43.11 15.18
CA ALA A 13 34.18 42.61 14.00
C ALA A 13 33.77 41.14 14.19
N GLY A 14 32.89 40.91 15.18
CA GLY A 14 32.19 39.64 15.34
C GLY A 14 30.71 39.92 15.46
N SER A 15 30.04 40.15 14.33
CA SER A 15 28.58 40.11 14.24
C SER A 15 28.12 38.73 14.73
N ALA A 16 27.77 38.65 16.02
CA ALA A 16 27.20 37.46 16.62
C ALA A 16 25.86 37.23 15.92
N ARG A 17 25.85 36.29 14.97
CA ARG A 17 24.62 35.76 14.38
C ARG A 17 23.66 35.44 15.53
N PRO A 18 22.41 35.96 15.53
CA PRO A 18 21.46 35.55 16.56
C PRO A 18 21.34 34.04 16.49
N ALA A 19 21.78 33.34 17.54
CA ALA A 19 21.60 31.92 17.65
C ALA A 19 20.10 31.65 17.53
N ALA A 20 19.70 30.96 16.45
CA ALA A 20 18.31 30.60 16.22
C ALA A 20 17.83 29.86 17.47
N ARG A 21 17.01 30.53 18.27
CA ARG A 21 16.45 30.01 19.51
C ARG A 21 15.69 28.74 19.15
N HIS A 22 16.27 27.59 19.42
CA HIS A 22 15.57 26.32 19.28
C HIS A 22 14.32 26.40 20.18
N LYS A 23 13.14 26.50 19.55
CA LYS A 23 11.87 26.30 20.24
C LYS A 23 11.90 24.86 20.76
N GLY A 24 12.11 24.72 22.07
CA GLY A 24 11.90 23.44 22.74
C GLY A 24 10.45 23.03 22.56
N PHE A 25 10.23 21.75 22.26
CA PHE A 25 8.89 21.17 22.15
C PHE A 25 8.16 21.34 23.48
N THR A 26 6.96 21.89 23.46
CA THR A 26 6.15 21.98 24.69
C THR A 26 5.68 20.58 25.08
N LEU A 27 5.55 20.31 26.39
CA LEU A 27 4.97 19.04 26.87
C LEU A 27 3.57 18.81 26.28
N VAL A 28 2.84 19.90 26.02
CA VAL A 28 1.51 19.88 25.40
C VAL A 28 1.58 19.43 23.95
N GLU A 29 2.51 19.95 23.14
CA GLU A 29 2.69 19.49 21.76
C GLU A 29 3.02 17.98 21.71
N LEU A 30 3.89 17.50 22.60
CA LEU A 30 4.22 16.08 22.65
C LEU A 30 3.00 15.21 22.99
N LEU A 31 2.20 15.65 23.96
CA LEU A 31 0.98 14.97 24.38
C LEU A 31 -0.04 14.87 23.25
N VAL A 32 -0.24 15.95 22.50
CA VAL A 32 -1.16 15.97 21.34
C VAL A 32 -0.67 15.00 20.25
N VAL A 33 0.62 14.95 19.99
CA VAL A 33 1.20 14.04 18.98
C VAL A 33 0.95 12.59 19.32
N ILE A 34 1.25 12.16 20.55
CA ILE A 34 1.01 10.76 20.95
C ILE A 34 -0.49 10.44 20.97
N ALA A 35 -1.36 11.41 21.28
CA ALA A 35 -2.81 11.23 21.24
C ALA A 35 -3.29 10.98 19.79
N ILE A 36 -2.81 11.76 18.82
CA ILE A 36 -3.18 11.58 17.41
C ILE A 36 -2.66 10.24 16.89
N ILE A 37 -1.41 9.86 17.18
CA ILE A 37 -0.84 8.58 16.76
C ILE A 37 -1.64 7.42 17.37
N GLY A 38 -2.03 7.50 18.65
CA GLY A 38 -2.85 6.49 19.32
C GLY A 38 -4.22 6.31 18.67
N VAL A 39 -4.90 7.39 18.30
CA VAL A 39 -6.19 7.34 17.58
C VAL A 39 -6.03 6.72 16.20
N LEU A 40 -4.99 7.11 15.44
CA LEU A 40 -4.72 6.56 14.10
C LEU A 40 -4.45 5.06 14.15
N VAL A 41 -3.60 4.59 15.08
CA VAL A 41 -3.28 3.16 15.22
C VAL A 41 -4.48 2.37 15.77
N GLY A 42 -5.25 2.95 16.70
CA GLY A 42 -6.45 2.34 17.27
C GLY A 42 -7.52 2.04 16.22
N LEU A 43 -7.67 2.90 15.21
CA LEU A 43 -8.56 2.65 14.07
C LEU A 43 -7.96 1.69 13.02
N LEU A 44 -6.63 1.63 12.93
CA LEU A 44 -5.94 0.80 11.93
C LEU A 44 -5.94 -0.70 12.27
N LEU A 45 -5.82 -1.07 13.55
CA LEU A 45 -5.79 -2.46 14.02
C LEU A 45 -7.03 -3.30 13.62
N PRO A 46 -8.29 -2.87 13.87
CA PRO A 46 -9.46 -3.64 13.47
C PRO A 46 -9.59 -3.75 11.95
N ALA A 47 -9.18 -2.72 11.19
CA ALA A 47 -9.15 -2.77 9.73
C ALA A 47 -8.14 -3.82 9.21
N ALA A 48 -6.95 -3.91 9.84
CA ALA A 48 -5.93 -4.89 9.48
C ALA A 48 -6.35 -6.34 9.80
N GLN A 49 -7.07 -6.57 10.89
CA GLN A 49 -7.55 -7.90 11.26
C GLN A 49 -8.72 -8.36 10.37
N ALA A 50 -9.63 -7.45 10.00
CA ALA A 50 -10.70 -7.73 9.05
C ALA A 50 -10.17 -8.14 7.67
N ALA A 51 -9.08 -7.52 7.20
CA ALA A 51 -8.43 -7.91 5.94
C ALA A 51 -7.83 -9.33 5.99
N ARG A 52 -7.30 -9.74 7.16
CA ARG A 52 -6.73 -11.09 7.34
C ARG A 52 -7.80 -12.18 7.41
N SER A 53 -8.92 -11.94 8.08
CA SER A 53 -9.99 -12.96 8.20
C SER A 53 -10.68 -13.25 6.87
N MET A 54 -10.71 -12.29 5.94
CA MET A 54 -11.23 -12.48 4.57
C MET A 54 -10.42 -13.49 3.74
N GLN A 55 -9.15 -13.76 4.09
CA GLN A 55 -8.31 -14.71 3.36
C GLN A 55 -8.58 -16.18 3.73
N GLN A 56 -9.23 -16.45 4.86
CA GLN A 56 -9.43 -17.81 5.37
C GLN A 56 -10.73 -18.46 4.92
N SER A 57 -11.63 -17.68 4.32
CA SER A 57 -12.89 -18.18 3.76
C SER A 57 -12.73 -18.47 2.27
N THR A 58 -11.96 -19.51 1.92
CA THR A 58 -11.91 -19.99 0.52
C THR A 58 -11.84 -21.52 0.41
N VAL A 59 -12.64 -22.09 -0.50
CA VAL A 59 -12.52 -23.48 -0.94
C VAL A 59 -11.15 -23.69 -1.59
N PRO A 60 -10.46 -24.81 -1.30
CA PRO A 60 -9.05 -24.97 -1.61
C PRO A 60 -8.67 -24.88 -3.10
N ASN A 61 -9.62 -25.09 -4.02
CA ASN A 61 -9.30 -25.37 -5.42
C ASN A 61 -10.08 -24.54 -6.46
N GLY A 62 -10.62 -23.35 -6.13
CA GLY A 62 -11.35 -22.59 -7.14
C GLY A 62 -11.53 -21.10 -6.87
N PRO A 63 -11.74 -20.30 -7.94
CA PRO A 63 -12.21 -18.94 -7.83
C PRO A 63 -13.52 -18.86 -7.06
N ILE A 64 -13.59 -18.01 -6.04
CA ILE A 64 -14.85 -17.83 -5.29
C ILE A 64 -15.78 -16.83 -5.96
N ILE A 65 -15.27 -15.99 -6.86
CA ILE A 65 -16.04 -14.99 -7.58
C ILE A 65 -15.39 -14.76 -8.98
N ASN A 66 -16.21 -14.43 -9.99
CA ASN A 66 -15.89 -13.76 -11.27
C ASN A 66 -14.45 -13.92 -11.83
N GLY A 67 -14.19 -14.94 -12.64
CA GLY A 67 -13.06 -14.97 -13.57
C GLY A 67 -12.78 -16.35 -14.15
N ARG A 68 -13.84 -17.10 -14.49
CA ARG A 68 -13.70 -18.32 -15.30
C ARG A 68 -13.23 -17.96 -16.71
N LEU A 69 -13.72 -16.85 -17.24
CA LEU A 69 -13.29 -16.28 -18.50
C LEU A 69 -12.25 -15.18 -18.29
N SER A 70 -11.62 -14.79 -19.40
CA SER A 70 -10.64 -13.72 -19.40
C SER A 70 -11.26 -12.41 -18.90
N PRO A 71 -10.43 -11.53 -18.33
CA PRO A 71 -10.86 -10.20 -17.93
C PRO A 71 -11.58 -9.45 -19.05
N ASN A 72 -12.60 -8.69 -18.68
CA ASN A 72 -13.45 -7.92 -19.59
C ASN A 72 -14.19 -8.76 -20.67
N SER A 73 -14.35 -10.07 -20.48
CA SER A 73 -15.13 -10.93 -21.37
C SER A 73 -16.57 -10.40 -21.55
N ASN A 74 -17.03 -10.38 -22.81
CA ASN A 74 -18.42 -10.01 -23.16
C ASN A 74 -19.44 -11.11 -22.82
N ILE A 75 -18.96 -12.25 -22.31
CA ILE A 75 -19.79 -13.39 -21.91
C ILE A 75 -19.73 -13.48 -20.38
N PRO A 76 -20.87 -13.62 -19.68
CA PRO A 76 -20.87 -13.84 -18.24
C PRO A 76 -20.31 -15.22 -17.88
N ASP A 77 -19.58 -15.29 -16.76
CA ASP A 77 -19.00 -16.53 -16.23
C ASP A 77 -20.08 -17.51 -15.73
N LEU A 78 -21.17 -16.99 -15.18
CA LEU A 78 -22.32 -17.78 -14.74
C LEU A 78 -23.61 -17.01 -15.00
N VAL A 79 -24.62 -17.73 -15.48
CA VAL A 79 -25.99 -17.22 -15.66
C VAL A 79 -26.95 -18.13 -14.91
N ARG A 80 -27.75 -17.58 -14.00
CA ARG A 80 -28.86 -18.28 -13.34
C ARG A 80 -30.09 -17.37 -13.35
N GLY A 81 -31.06 -17.69 -14.21
CA GLY A 81 -32.21 -16.82 -14.47
C GLY A 81 -31.74 -15.45 -14.98
N SER A 82 -32.22 -14.37 -14.35
CA SER A 82 -31.81 -13.00 -14.66
C SER A 82 -30.47 -12.58 -14.03
N SER A 83 -29.91 -13.39 -13.13
CA SER A 83 -28.65 -13.08 -12.43
C SER A 83 -27.45 -13.47 -13.29
N LYS A 84 -26.51 -12.54 -13.46
CA LYS A 84 -25.26 -12.72 -14.20
C LYS A 84 -24.07 -12.42 -13.31
N ILE A 85 -23.17 -13.39 -13.23
CA ILE A 85 -21.83 -13.25 -12.64
C ILE A 85 -20.90 -13.00 -13.83
N THR A 86 -20.32 -11.81 -13.90
CA THR A 86 -19.49 -11.39 -15.05
C THR A 86 -18.02 -11.41 -14.67
N ALA A 87 -17.12 -11.67 -15.62
CA ALA A 87 -15.68 -11.69 -15.38
C ALA A 87 -15.17 -10.36 -14.77
N ALA A 88 -14.02 -10.41 -14.10
CA ALA A 88 -13.33 -9.21 -13.62
C ALA A 88 -13.17 -8.20 -14.76
N ARG A 89 -13.57 -6.94 -14.55
CA ARG A 89 -13.64 -5.92 -15.60
C ARG A 89 -13.37 -4.53 -15.06
N SER A 90 -12.81 -3.66 -15.90
CA SER A 90 -12.66 -2.23 -15.62
C SER A 90 -13.10 -1.42 -16.84
N ASN A 91 -13.25 -0.10 -16.68
CA ASN A 91 -13.62 0.79 -17.79
C ASN A 91 -12.41 1.30 -18.60
N HIS A 92 -11.22 0.75 -18.34
CA HIS A 92 -10.00 1.05 -19.08
C HIS A 92 -9.84 0.06 -20.24
N THR A 93 -9.42 0.56 -21.40
CA THR A 93 -9.21 -0.27 -22.60
C THR A 93 -7.92 -1.09 -22.47
N GLY A 94 -8.02 -2.41 -22.60
CA GLY A 94 -6.88 -3.32 -22.68
C GLY A 94 -6.25 -3.72 -21.34
N LEU A 95 -6.65 -3.10 -20.24
CA LEU A 95 -6.14 -3.36 -18.90
C LEU A 95 -7.25 -3.24 -17.84
N PHE A 96 -7.11 -4.01 -16.77
CA PHE A 96 -7.86 -3.82 -15.53
C PHE A 96 -6.92 -3.84 -14.33
N LYS A 97 -7.37 -3.23 -13.23
CA LYS A 97 -6.60 -3.15 -11.98
C LYS A 97 -7.09 -4.22 -11.02
N VAL A 98 -6.16 -4.94 -10.40
CA VAL A 98 -6.43 -5.93 -9.37
C VAL A 98 -5.66 -5.55 -8.11
N ALA A 99 -6.33 -5.60 -6.96
CA ALA A 99 -5.69 -5.55 -5.67
C ALA A 99 -5.54 -6.98 -5.15
N LEU A 100 -4.32 -7.36 -4.81
CA LEU A 100 -4.02 -8.65 -4.22
C LEU A 100 -4.14 -8.58 -2.70
N ALA A 101 -4.24 -9.75 -2.08
CA ALA A 101 -4.48 -9.86 -0.65
C ALA A 101 -3.27 -9.43 0.21
N ASP A 102 -2.09 -9.26 -0.41
CA ASP A 102 -0.89 -8.65 0.18
C ASP A 102 -0.89 -7.10 0.09
N GLY A 103 -1.95 -6.49 -0.44
CA GLY A 103 -2.10 -5.05 -0.62
C GLY A 103 -1.42 -4.51 -1.88
N SER A 104 -0.76 -5.35 -2.67
CA SER A 104 -0.18 -4.93 -3.94
C SER A 104 -1.27 -4.70 -5.00
N VAL A 105 -1.08 -3.69 -5.85
CA VAL A 105 -2.01 -3.37 -6.95
C VAL A 105 -1.28 -3.59 -8.26
N GLN A 106 -1.86 -4.41 -9.14
CA GLN A 106 -1.27 -4.77 -10.43
C GLN A 106 -2.23 -4.42 -11.57
N ALA A 107 -1.65 -3.97 -12.69
CA ALA A 107 -2.37 -3.83 -13.94
C ALA A 107 -2.23 -5.13 -14.74
N VAL A 108 -3.36 -5.70 -15.15
CA VAL A 108 -3.42 -6.97 -15.85
C VAL A 108 -4.15 -6.75 -17.19
N THR A 109 -3.67 -7.38 -18.25
CA THR A 109 -4.21 -7.22 -19.61
C THR A 109 -5.43 -8.10 -19.87
N ASP A 110 -6.29 -7.68 -20.80
CA ASP A 110 -7.46 -8.48 -21.23
C ASP A 110 -7.04 -9.79 -21.91
N SER A 111 -5.84 -9.83 -22.51
CA SER A 111 -5.26 -11.00 -23.18
C SER A 111 -4.38 -11.87 -22.28
N ILE A 112 -4.53 -11.80 -20.95
CA ILE A 112 -3.80 -12.67 -20.03
C ILE A 112 -4.21 -14.14 -20.23
N ASP A 113 -3.25 -15.05 -20.15
CA ASP A 113 -3.51 -16.48 -20.17
C ASP A 113 -4.37 -16.90 -18.97
N LEU A 114 -5.35 -17.78 -19.22
CA LEU A 114 -6.32 -18.22 -18.21
C LEU A 114 -5.67 -18.99 -17.05
N GLN A 115 -4.64 -19.80 -17.32
CA GLN A 115 -3.94 -20.54 -16.27
C GLN A 115 -3.14 -19.59 -15.38
N ILE A 116 -2.47 -18.61 -15.97
CA ILE A 116 -1.75 -17.57 -15.21
C ILE A 116 -2.75 -16.74 -14.38
N TRP A 117 -3.89 -16.39 -14.98
CA TRP A 117 -4.96 -15.68 -14.31
C TRP A 117 -5.50 -16.47 -13.10
N HIS A 118 -5.81 -17.75 -13.25
CA HIS A 118 -6.30 -18.59 -12.16
C HIS A 118 -5.22 -18.88 -11.10
N ALA A 119 -3.97 -19.09 -11.53
CA ALA A 119 -2.85 -19.30 -10.62
C ALA A 119 -2.62 -18.10 -9.68
N SER A 120 -2.94 -16.88 -10.14
CA SER A 120 -2.83 -15.67 -9.33
C SER A 120 -3.75 -15.61 -8.12
N TRP A 121 -4.82 -16.42 -8.12
CA TRP A 121 -5.76 -16.52 -7.01
C TRP A 121 -5.43 -17.61 -6.02
N THR A 122 -4.46 -18.45 -6.36
CA THR A 122 -4.00 -19.50 -5.45
C THR A 122 -3.09 -18.89 -4.39
N ARG A 123 -3.14 -19.45 -3.17
CA ARG A 123 -2.22 -19.10 -2.08
C ARG A 123 -0.74 -19.32 -2.44
N LYS A 124 -0.44 -20.09 -3.49
CA LYS A 124 0.91 -20.34 -4.01
C LYS A 124 1.49 -19.18 -4.85
N GLY A 125 0.82 -18.03 -4.95
CA GLY A 125 1.47 -16.78 -5.37
C GLY A 125 1.83 -16.69 -6.86
N ARG A 126 1.00 -17.28 -7.74
CA ARG A 126 1.15 -17.32 -9.22
C ARG A 126 2.07 -18.40 -9.78
N GLU A 127 2.54 -19.33 -8.95
CA GLU A 127 3.30 -20.50 -9.45
C GLU A 127 2.35 -21.47 -10.18
N VAL A 128 2.48 -21.56 -11.50
CA VAL A 128 1.79 -22.57 -12.30
C VAL A 128 2.58 -23.87 -12.13
N GLU A 129 2.12 -24.73 -11.23
CA GLU A 129 2.69 -26.07 -11.08
C GLU A 129 2.45 -26.81 -12.40
N THR A 130 3.53 -27.09 -13.16
CA THR A 130 3.42 -27.96 -14.33
C THR A 130 3.15 -29.34 -13.78
N ILE A 131 1.86 -29.72 -13.71
CA ILE A 131 1.48 -31.06 -13.29
C ILE A 131 2.04 -31.97 -14.39
N SER A 132 3.19 -32.60 -14.12
CA SER A 132 3.67 -33.73 -14.90
C SER A 132 2.57 -34.76 -14.82
N GLN A 133 1.78 -34.88 -15.90
CA GLN A 133 0.75 -35.90 -16.04
C GLN A 133 1.45 -37.26 -16.19
N ASN A 134 1.97 -37.78 -15.09
CA ASN A 134 2.30 -39.18 -14.93
C ASN A 134 1.23 -39.80 -14.03
N CYS A 135 0.13 -40.16 -14.68
CA CYS A 135 -0.67 -41.32 -14.33
C CYS A 135 -1.16 -41.93 -15.65
#